data_AF-A0A960VCE9-F1
#
_entry.id   AF-A0A960VCE9-F1
#
_cell.length_a   1.000
_cell.length_b   1.000
_cell.length_c   1.000
_cell.angle_alpha   90.00
_cell.angle_beta   90.00
_cell.angle_gamma   90.00
#
_symmetry.space_group_name_H-M   'P 1'
#
loop_
_entity.id
_entity.type
_entity.pdbx_description
1 polymer ?
#
loop_
_entity_poly.entity_id
_entity_poly.type
_entity_poly.pdbx_seq_one_letter_code
_entity_poly.pdbx_strand_id
1 'polypeptide(L)' 'MPSQLTKKFPRNFLPKDFNPVNETEIAEFYRKLLSFSIFSGENLIKFLDYWSELGSIIDEAGSLAYVNMTC' A
#
# COMPACT_ATOMS: atom_id res chain seq x y z
N MET A 1 -4.74 -23.78 10.93
CA MET A 1 -5.65 -22.78 11.50
C MET A 1 -5.88 -21.70 10.45
N PRO A 2 -7.12 -21.39 10.04
CA PRO A 2 -7.32 -20.26 9.13
C PRO A 2 -6.98 -18.97 9.90
N SER A 3 -5.99 -18.25 9.40
CA SER A 3 -5.44 -17.05 10.03
C SER A 3 -6.52 -15.97 10.15
N GLN A 4 -6.83 -15.57 11.38
CA GLN A 4 -7.68 -14.41 11.69
C GLN A 4 -7.02 -13.06 11.30
N LEU A 5 -6.00 -13.06 10.44
CA LEU A 5 -5.19 -11.89 10.09
C LEU A 5 -5.70 -11.12 8.86
N THR A 6 -6.64 -11.66 8.09
CA THR A 6 -7.10 -11.00 6.86
C THR A 6 -8.24 -10.02 7.13
N LYS A 7 -8.05 -9.07 8.06
CA LYS A 7 -8.87 -7.87 8.05
C LYS A 7 -8.44 -7.06 6.83
N LYS A 8 -9.06 -7.34 5.67
CA LYS A 8 -8.79 -6.61 4.42
C LYS A 8 -9.06 -5.14 4.70
N PHE A 9 -8.00 -4.34 4.80
CA PHE A 9 -8.13 -2.90 4.89
C PHE A 9 -8.88 -2.42 3.64
N PRO A 10 -9.88 -1.54 3.80
CA PRO A 10 -10.59 -0.99 2.67
C PRO A 10 -9.58 -0.25 1.77
N ARG A 11 -9.48 -0.68 0.52
CA ARG A 11 -8.62 -0.05 -0.49
C ARG A 11 -9.33 1.17 -1.03
N ASN A 12 -8.78 2.35 -0.80
CA ASN A 12 -9.30 3.63 -1.26
C ASN A 12 -8.40 4.27 -2.32
N PHE A 13 -7.13 3.85 -2.37
CA PHE A 13 -6.12 4.39 -3.28
C PHE A 13 -5.66 3.38 -4.33
N LEU A 14 -5.38 2.15 -3.92
CA LEU A 14 -4.83 1.13 -4.80
C LEU A 14 -5.92 0.27 -5.44
N PRO A 15 -5.79 -0.08 -6.72
CA PRO A 15 -6.73 -0.95 -7.38
C PRO A 15 -6.68 -2.39 -6.81
N LYS A 16 -7.74 -3.16 -7.02
CA LYS A 16 -7.88 -4.52 -6.43
C LYS A 16 -6.83 -5.50 -6.98
N ASP A 17 -6.40 -5.28 -8.20
CA ASP A 17 -5.43 -6.04 -8.98
C ASP A 17 -4.01 -5.47 -8.92
N PHE A 18 -3.75 -4.47 -8.06
CA PHE A 18 -2.41 -3.92 -7.84
C PHE A 18 -1.39 -5.02 -7.52
N ASN A 19 -0.25 -5.01 -8.23
CA ASN A 19 0.81 -5.97 -8.02
C ASN A 19 1.92 -5.38 -7.11
N PRO A 20 2.01 -5.81 -5.83
CA PRO A 20 2.94 -5.24 -4.85
C PRO A 20 4.40 -5.69 -5.03
N VAL A 21 4.70 -6.49 -6.06
CA VAL A 21 6.08 -6.84 -6.43
C VAL A 21 6.52 -6.22 -7.76
N ASN A 22 5.63 -5.50 -8.45
CA ASN A 22 5.99 -4.78 -9.66
C ASN A 22 6.54 -3.39 -9.31
N GLU A 23 7.87 -3.26 -9.34
CA GLU A 23 8.56 -2.00 -9.03
C GLU A 23 8.10 -0.82 -9.89
N THR A 24 7.72 -1.07 -11.15
CA THR A 24 7.26 -0.01 -12.06
C THR A 24 5.90 0.51 -11.61
N GLU A 25 4.95 -0.37 -11.28
CA GLU A 25 3.65 0.03 -10.74
C GLU A 25 3.80 0.77 -9.42
N ILE A 26 4.63 0.25 -8.50
CA ILE A 26 4.92 0.88 -7.21
C ILE A 26 5.44 2.32 -7.40
N ALA A 27 6.43 2.49 -8.29
CA ALA A 27 7.03 3.79 -8.56
C ALA A 27 6.00 4.79 -9.11
N GLU A 28 5.06 4.35 -9.95
CA GLU A 28 3.98 5.22 -10.45
C GLU A 28 3.06 5.71 -9.33
N PHE A 29 2.69 4.84 -8.38
CA PHE A 29 1.85 5.25 -7.26
C PHE A 29 2.59 6.18 -6.29
N TYR A 30 3.88 5.97 -6.05
CA TYR A 30 4.69 6.94 -5.30
C TYR A 30 4.76 8.29 -6.01
N ARG A 31 4.94 8.33 -7.34
CA ARG A 31 4.92 9.60 -8.10
C ARG A 31 3.56 10.31 -8.01
N LYS A 32 2.46 9.55 -8.04
CA LYS A 32 1.10 10.10 -7.82
C LYS A 32 0.96 10.70 -6.41
N LEU A 33 1.48 10.03 -5.39
CA LEU A 33 1.49 10.55 -4.01
C LEU A 33 2.35 11.81 -3.88
N LEU A 34 3.55 11.80 -4.44
CA LEU A 34 4.47 12.95 -4.36
C LEU A 34 3.99 14.17 -5.15
N SER A 35 3.10 13.98 -6.13
CA SER A 35 2.43 15.08 -6.84
C SER A 35 1.12 15.53 -6.17
N PHE A 36 0.71 14.87 -5.09
CA PHE A 36 -0.50 15.22 -4.35
C PHE A 36 -0.29 16.55 -3.61
N SER A 37 -1.05 17.57 -3.99
CA SER A 37 -0.94 18.89 -3.38
C SER A 37 -1.77 18.99 -2.10
N ILE A 38 -1.16 19.43 -1.01
CA ILE A 38 -1.77 19.51 0.31
C ILE A 38 -2.03 20.97 0.65
N PHE A 39 -3.30 21.39 0.62
CA PHE A 39 -3.72 22.76 0.92
C PHE A 39 -4.63 22.87 2.15
N SER A 40 -5.05 21.74 2.71
CA SER A 40 -5.96 21.66 3.86
C SER A 40 -5.67 20.43 4.72
N GLY A 41 -6.17 20.45 5.95
CA GLY A 41 -6.08 19.30 6.86
C GLY A 41 -6.76 18.05 6.30
N GLU A 42 -7.87 18.20 5.57
CA GLU A 42 -8.54 17.08 4.90
C GLU A 42 -7.67 16.47 3.79
N ASN A 43 -6.96 17.30 3.02
CA ASN A 43 -6.00 16.80 2.03
C ASN A 43 -4.83 16.07 2.69
N LEU A 44 -4.37 16.54 3.84
CA LEU A 44 -3.32 15.87 4.60
C LEU A 44 -3.78 14.49 5.08
N ILE A 45 -4.96 14.39 5.68
CA ILE A 45 -5.52 13.10 6.14
C ILE A 45 -5.62 12.13 4.96
N LYS A 46 -6.18 12.59 3.83
CA LYS A 46 -6.30 11.77 2.62
C LYS A 46 -4.95 11.31 2.07
N PHE A 47 -3.94 12.19 2.08
CA PHE A 47 -2.58 11.84 1.69
C PHE A 47 -1.99 10.76 2.62
N LEU A 48 -2.15 10.91 3.94
CA LEU A 48 -1.66 9.95 4.92
C LEU A 48 -2.34 8.59 4.79
N ASP A 49 -3.65 8.57 4.54
CA ASP A 49 -4.40 7.33 4.28
C ASP A 49 -3.84 6.61 3.04
N TYR A 50 -3.63 7.34 1.94
CA TYR A 50 -3.12 6.76 0.70
C TYR A 50 -1.67 6.29 0.83
N TRP A 51 -0.84 7.03 1.57
CA TRP A 51 0.53 6.65 1.88
C TRP A 51 0.57 5.39 2.74
N SER A 52 -0.25 5.33 3.79
CA SER A 52 -0.34 4.17 4.69
C SER A 52 -0.85 2.94 3.96
N GLU A 53 -1.82 3.09 3.06
CA GLU A 53 -2.35 1.99 2.25
C GLU A 53 -1.26 1.38 1.36
N LEU A 54 -0.51 2.22 0.63
CA LEU A 54 0.58 1.77 -0.25
C LEU A 54 1.69 1.07 0.56
N GLY A 55 2.14 1.69 1.65
CA GLY A 55 3.20 1.13 2.49
C GLY A 55 2.80 -0.23 3.09
N SER A 56 1.59 -0.32 3.65
CA SER A 56 1.12 -1.57 4.28
C SER A 56 1.08 -2.75 3.33
N ILE A 57 0.66 -2.51 2.08
CA ILE A 57 0.56 -3.56 1.06
C ILE A 57 1.96 -4.03 0.61
N ILE A 58 2.91 -3.09 0.44
CA ILE A 58 4.30 -3.43 0.09
C ILE A 58 4.95 -4.22 1.23
N ASP A 59 4.78 -3.77 2.47
CA ASP A 59 5.36 -4.42 3.65
C ASP A 59 4.79 -5.83 3.86
N GLU A 60 3.48 -6.03 3.66
CA GLU A 60 2.85 -7.35 3.72
C GLU A 60 3.42 -8.28 2.64
N ALA A 61 3.51 -7.82 1.39
CA ALA A 61 4.05 -8.62 0.30
C ALA A 61 5.54 -8.97 0.51
N GLY A 62 6.35 -8.00 0.94
CA GLY A 62 7.76 -8.20 1.26
C GLY A 62 7.97 -9.16 2.43
N SER A 63 7.15 -9.03 3.49
CA SER A 63 7.19 -9.92 4.64
C SER A 63 6.84 -11.36 4.25
N LEU A 64 5.81 -11.55 3.42
CA LEU A 64 5.44 -12.87 2.91
C LEU A 64 6.54 -13.47 2.03
N ALA A 65 7.14 -12.67 1.14
CA ALA A 65 8.26 -13.12 0.33
C ALA A 65 9.45 -13.55 1.19
N TYR A 66 9.80 -12.76 2.21
CA TYR A 66 10.87 -13.08 3.15
C TYR A 66 10.61 -14.39 3.89
N VAL A 67 9.40 -14.59 4.43
CA VAL A 67 9.02 -15.83 5.11
C VAL A 67 9.16 -17.03 4.16
N ASN A 68 8.65 -16.92 2.92
CA ASN A 68 8.72 -18.00 1.94
C ASN A 68 10.15 -18.33 1.48
N MET A 69 11.09 -17.38 1.59
CA MET A 69 12.50 -17.62 1.27
C MET A 69 13.28 -18.23 2.44
N THR A 70 12.82 -18.05 3.67
CA THR A 70 13.59 -18.38 4.89
C THR A 70 13.02 -19.55 5.69
N CYS A 71 11.78 -19.95 5.44
CA CYS A 71 11.09 -21.09 6.07
C CYS A 71 10.71 -22.13 5.01
#